data_AF-A0A9E6DG79-F1
#
_entry.id   AF-A0A9E6DG79-F1
#
_cell.length_a   1.000
_cell.length_b   1.000
_cell.length_c   1.000
_cell.angle_alpha   90.00
_cell.angle_beta   90.00
_cell.angle_gamma   90.00
#
_symmetry.space_group_name_H-M   'P 1'
#
loop_
_entity.id
_entity.type
_entity.pdbx_description
1 polymer ?
#
loop_
_entity_poly.entity_id
_entity_poly.type
_entity_poly.pdbx_seq_one_letter_code
_entity_poly.pdbx_strand_id
1 'polypeptide(L)' 'MTDFETRRRMMVDTQVRPSDVTKYPVLDALLEVRREMY' A
#
# COMPACT_ATOMS: atom_id res chain seq x y z
N MET A 1 -5.58 18.20 7.99
CA MET A 1 -5.96 16.79 7.81
C MET A 1 -4.81 16.07 7.16
N THR A 2 -4.41 14.91 7.68
CA THR A 2 -3.31 14.12 7.11
C THR A 2 -3.80 13.39 5.87
N ASP A 3 -3.06 13.47 4.78
CA ASP A 3 -3.35 12.71 3.57
C ASP A 3 -2.88 11.26 3.72
N PHE A 4 -3.81 10.39 4.13
CA PHE A 4 -3.55 8.96 4.33
C PHE A 4 -3.39 8.19 3.01
N GLU A 5 -3.98 8.68 1.91
CA GLU A 5 -3.85 8.04 0.60
C GLU A 5 -2.41 8.16 0.08
N THR A 6 -1.88 9.39 0.07
CA THR A 6 -0.51 9.64 -0.36
C THR A 6 0.51 8.89 0.51
N ARG A 7 0.28 8.84 1.83
CA ARG A 7 1.16 8.09 2.75
C ARG A 7 1.13 6.58 2.53
N ARG A 8 -0.04 5.99 2.22
CA ARG A 8 -0.13 4.56 1.90
C ARG A 8 0.59 4.25 0.59
N ARG A 9 0.44 5.09 -0.44
CA ARG A 9 1.14 4.92 -1.71
C ARG A 9 2.67 4.93 -1.51
N MET A 10 3.20 5.93 -0.79
CA MET A 10 4.62 5.97 -0.45
C MET A 10 5.10 4.75 0.35
N MET A 11 4.28 4.25 1.29
CA MET A 11 4.62 3.04 2.07
C MET A 11 4.71 1.81 1.17
N VAL A 12 3.73 1.60 0.28
CA VAL A 12 3.74 0.46 -0.66
C VAL A 12 4.96 0.53 -1.56
N ASP A 13 5.25 1.70 -2.15
CA ASP A 13 6.37 1.88 -3.08
C ASP A 13 7.75 1.67 -2.43
N THR A 14 7.89 1.93 -1.13
CA THR A 14 9.17 1.85 -0.42
C THR A 14 9.40 0.55 0.33
N GLN A 15 8.33 -0.12 0.78
CA GLN A 15 8.42 -1.28 1.65
C GLN A 15 8.08 -2.60 0.96
N VAL A 16 7.31 -2.57 -0.14
CA VAL A 16 6.90 -3.79 -0.85
C VAL A 16 7.89 -4.08 -1.97
N ARG A 17 8.59 -5.21 -1.88
CA ARG A 17 9.47 -5.66 -2.95
C ARG A 17 8.67 -6.39 -4.02
N PRO A 18 8.95 -6.16 -5.31
CA PRO A 18 8.33 -6.92 -6.41
C PRO A 18 8.56 -8.45 -6.32
N SER A 19 9.65 -8.87 -5.66
CA SER A 19 9.92 -10.29 -5.37
C SER A 19 8.96 -10.90 -4.35
N ASP A 20 8.51 -10.10 -3.39
CA ASP A 20 7.73 -10.57 -2.24
C ASP A 20 6.23 -10.57 -2.57
N VAL A 21 5.83 -9.70 -3.50
CA VAL A 21 4.45 -9.59 -3.99
C VAL A 21 4.45 -9.65 -5.51
N THR A 22 4.28 -10.86 -6.04
CA THR A 22 4.34 -11.14 -7.50
C THR A 22 2.99 -11.01 -8.22
N LYS A 23 1.91 -10.78 -7.47
CA LYS A 23 0.53 -10.67 -8.01
C LYS A 23 0.05 -9.24 -7.89
N TYR A 24 -0.23 -8.58 -9.02
CA TYR A 24 -0.78 -7.22 -9.04
C TYR A 24 -2.04 -7.01 -8.18
N PRO A 25 -3.00 -7.96 -8.09
CA PRO A 25 -4.16 -7.79 -7.22
C PRO A 25 -3.83 -7.61 -5.72
N VAL A 26 -2.67 -8.11 -5.26
CA VAL A 26 -2.23 -7.92 -3.87
C VAL A 26 -1.71 -6.50 -3.65
N LEU A 27 -1.03 -5.91 -4.64
CA LEU A 27 -0.63 -4.48 -4.60
C LEU A 27 -1.87 -3.57 -4.56
N ASP A 28 -2.89 -3.88 -5.37
CA ASP A 28 -4.15 -3.12 -5.39
C ASP A 28 -4.84 -3.16 -4.02
N ALA A 29 -4.90 -4.35 -3.39
CA ALA A 29 -5.48 -4.49 -2.06
C ALA A 29 -4.74 -3.67 -0.98
N LEU A 30 -3.41 -3.54 -1.07
CA LEU A 30 -2.62 -2.71 -0.14
C LEU A 30 -2.91 -1.20 -0.30
N LEU A 31 -3.35 -0.76 -1.48
CA LEU A 31 -3.75 0.63 -1.74
C LEU A 31 -5.21 0.89 -1.38
N GLU A 32 -6.11 -0.09 -1.57
CA GLU A 32 -7.53 0.03 -1.23
C GLU A 32 -7.78 -0.08 0.28
N VAL A 33 -7.23 -1.08 0.95
CA VAL A 33 -7.51 -1.35 2.37
C VAL A 33 -6.85 -0.30 3.26
N ARG A 34 -7.66 0.44 4.01
CA ARG A 34 -7.22 1.52 4.91
C ARG A 34 -6.59 0.96 6.16
N ARG A 35 -5.25 0.90 6.18
CA ARG A 35 -4.47 0.40 7.32
C ARG A 35 -4.55 1.31 8.55
N GLU A 36 -4.81 2.59 8.35
CA GLU A 36 -4.91 3.61 9.41
C GLU A 36 -6.16 3.47 10.29
N MET A 37 -7.06 2.55 9.96
CA MET A 37 -8.28 2.26 10.71
C MET A 37 -8.11 1.18 11.79
N TYR A 38 -6.90 0.61 11.90
CA TYR A 38 -6.54 -0.51 12.79
C TYR A 38 -5.26 -0.19 13.55
#